data_AF-A0A3N1Q518-F1
#
_entry.id   AF-A0A3N1Q518-F1
#
_cell.length_a   1.000
_cell.length_b   1.000
_cell.length_c   1.000
_cell.angle_alpha   90.00
_cell.angle_beta   90.00
_cell.angle_gamma   90.00
#
_symmetry.space_group_name_H-M   'P 1'
#
loop_
_entity.id
_entity.type
_entity.pdbx_description
1 polymer ?
#
loop_
_entity_poly.entity_id
_entity_poly.type
_entity_poly.pdbx_seq_one_letter_code
_entity_poly.pdbx_strand_id
1 'polypeptide(L)'
;MTTSRFLTSAAAAFLVLTGSLAAAAPAGAVDCPSGQFCAWEHADYQGQRANWQGDDGWWEGYIADNDSSWANHGIVGPGIPAHVQIFDGAWQGGDMTLCLAPGQEVSWNGVANDRGDSHRWAHGC
;
A
#
# COMPACT_ATOMS: atom_id res chain seq x y z
N MET A 1 -12.93 81.78 12.39
CA MET A 1 -12.22 80.60 12.92
C MET A 1 -12.66 79.39 12.11
N THR A 2 -11.76 78.88 11.25
CA THR A 2 -12.05 77.79 10.32
C THR A 2 -11.68 76.47 11.00
N THR A 3 -12.66 75.58 11.21
CA THR A 3 -12.40 74.29 11.86
C THR A 3 -12.37 73.20 10.81
N SER A 4 -11.17 72.72 10.49
CA SER A 4 -10.96 71.46 9.77
C SER A 4 -11.06 70.31 10.76
N ARG A 5 -11.88 69.29 10.43
CA ARG A 5 -11.83 67.98 11.09
C ARG A 5 -11.99 66.89 10.05
N PHE A 6 -10.86 66.27 9.73
CA PHE A 6 -10.77 64.96 9.10
C PHE A 6 -11.37 63.91 10.04
N LEU A 7 -12.29 63.09 9.53
CA LEU A 7 -12.73 61.86 10.19
C LEU A 7 -12.84 60.75 9.12
N THR A 8 -11.78 59.96 9.03
CA THR A 8 -11.70 58.64 8.39
C THR A 8 -12.24 57.57 9.34
N SER A 9 -13.06 56.64 8.85
CA SER A 9 -13.33 55.26 9.36
C SER A 9 -14.39 54.61 8.45
N ALA A 10 -14.15 53.57 7.64
CA ALA A 10 -13.69 52.18 7.84
C ALA A 10 -14.87 51.16 7.77
N ALA A 11 -14.56 50.00 7.16
CA ALA A 11 -15.31 48.72 7.07
C ALA A 11 -16.43 48.62 5.98
N ALA A 12 -16.61 47.52 5.25
CA ALA A 12 -16.17 46.13 5.42
C ALA A 12 -15.97 45.42 4.07
N ALA A 13 -14.91 44.62 3.94
CA ALA A 13 -14.73 43.68 2.82
C ALA A 13 -15.08 42.27 3.30
N PHE A 14 -16.26 41.77 2.92
CA PHE A 14 -16.63 40.36 3.12
C PHE A 14 -15.93 39.52 2.05
N LEU A 15 -14.80 38.88 2.39
CA LEU A 15 -14.25 37.81 1.57
C LEU A 15 -15.10 36.55 1.78
N VAL A 16 -15.91 36.23 0.77
CA VAL A 16 -16.60 34.93 0.69
C VAL A 16 -15.54 33.89 0.32
N LEU A 17 -15.07 33.12 1.31
CA LEU A 17 -14.28 31.91 1.06
C LEU A 17 -15.22 30.83 0.53
N THR A 18 -15.39 30.77 -0.80
CA THR A 18 -15.90 29.56 -1.46
C THR A 18 -14.79 28.53 -1.49
N GLY A 19 -14.56 27.86 -0.35
CA GLY A 19 -13.69 26.70 -0.29
C GLY A 19 -14.34 25.56 -1.06
N SER A 20 -13.78 25.23 -2.23
CA SER A 20 -14.13 24.03 -2.98
C SER A 20 -13.76 22.83 -2.13
N LEU A 21 -14.73 22.14 -1.53
CA LEU A 21 -14.51 20.81 -0.98
C LEU A 21 -14.25 19.87 -2.17
N ALA A 22 -12.98 19.65 -2.49
CA ALA A 22 -12.60 18.55 -3.35
C ALA A 22 -12.93 17.26 -2.59
N ALA A 23 -13.95 16.53 -3.06
CA ALA A 23 -14.21 15.20 -2.58
C ALA A 23 -12.99 14.33 -2.88
N ALA A 24 -12.30 13.86 -1.83
CA ALA A 24 -11.25 12.88 -1.99
C ALA A 24 -11.89 11.63 -2.62
N ALA A 25 -11.43 11.24 -3.80
CA ALA A 25 -11.79 9.96 -4.38
C ALA A 25 -11.36 8.86 -3.40
N PRO A 26 -12.18 7.82 -3.17
CA PRO A 26 -11.71 6.67 -2.40
C PRO A 26 -10.45 6.14 -3.07
N ALA A 27 -9.41 5.89 -2.27
CA ALA A 27 -8.24 5.18 -2.76
C ALA A 27 -8.71 3.83 -3.34
N GLY A 28 -8.50 3.63 -4.63
CA GLY A 28 -8.81 2.35 -5.27
C GLY A 28 -7.91 1.25 -4.69
N ALA A 29 -8.42 0.03 -4.64
CA ALA A 29 -7.59 -1.14 -4.32
C ALA A 29 -6.40 -1.20 -5.29
N VAL A 30 -5.24 -1.67 -4.81
CA VAL A 30 -4.05 -1.83 -5.65
C VAL A 30 -4.34 -2.77 -6.83
N ASP A 31 -3.65 -2.59 -7.95
CA ASP A 31 -3.73 -3.46 -9.14
C ASP A 31 -3.08 -4.83 -8.89
N CYS A 32 -3.72 -5.62 -8.03
CA CYS A 32 -3.46 -7.04 -7.83
C CYS A 32 -4.72 -7.83 -8.22
N PRO A 33 -4.66 -8.82 -9.13
CA PRO A 33 -5.85 -9.56 -9.50
C PRO A 33 -6.38 -10.40 -8.32
N SER A 34 -7.70 -10.58 -8.27
CA SER A 34 -8.33 -11.52 -7.32
C SER A 34 -7.72 -12.92 -7.43
N GLY A 35 -7.41 -13.52 -6.28
CA GLY A 35 -6.74 -14.81 -6.14
C GLY A 35 -5.21 -14.75 -6.26
N GLN A 36 -4.61 -13.57 -6.36
CA GLN A 36 -3.16 -13.41 -6.45
C GLN A 36 -2.58 -12.82 -5.17
N PHE A 37 -1.35 -13.23 -4.87
CA PHE A 37 -0.38 -12.46 -4.12
C PHE A 37 0.45 -11.65 -5.09
N CYS A 38 0.70 -10.37 -4.79
CA CYS A 38 1.51 -9.49 -5.62
C CYS A 38 2.61 -8.84 -4.78
N ALA A 39 3.81 -8.73 -5.35
CA ALA A 39 4.93 -7.98 -4.82
C ALA A 39 5.46 -7.02 -5.89
N TRP A 40 5.91 -5.83 -5.48
CA TRP A 40 6.44 -4.79 -6.35
C TRP A 40 7.85 -4.40 -5.94
N GLU A 41 8.67 -4.05 -6.92
CA GLU A 41 10.06 -3.61 -6.73
C GLU A 41 10.20 -2.34 -5.87
N HIS A 42 9.16 -1.51 -5.82
CA HIS A 42 9.23 -0.23 -5.13
C HIS A 42 8.05 -0.06 -4.17
N ALA A 43 8.23 0.83 -3.20
CA ALA A 43 7.19 1.24 -2.28
C ALA A 43 5.98 1.81 -3.04
N ASP A 44 4.82 1.81 -2.37
CA ASP A 44 3.56 2.35 -2.89
C ASP A 44 3.14 1.73 -4.24
N TYR A 45 3.43 0.44 -4.40
CA TYR A 45 3.00 -0.41 -5.53
C TYR A 45 3.52 0.06 -6.88
N GLN A 46 4.75 0.57 -6.91
CA GLN A 46 5.43 1.08 -8.10
C GLN A 46 6.47 0.09 -8.63
N GLY A 47 6.93 0.32 -9.86
CA GLY A 47 7.95 -0.53 -10.49
C GLY A 47 7.37 -1.81 -11.09
N GLN A 48 8.24 -2.78 -11.40
CA GLN A 48 7.80 -4.07 -11.90
C GLN A 48 7.07 -4.86 -10.80
N ARG A 49 6.05 -5.61 -11.21
CA ARG A 49 5.24 -6.46 -10.33
C ARG A 49 5.50 -7.93 -10.65
N ALA A 50 5.67 -8.73 -9.61
CA ALA A 50 5.51 -10.18 -9.65
C ALA A 50 4.20 -10.58 -8.98
N ASN A 51 3.56 -11.66 -9.44
CA ASN A 51 2.33 -12.14 -8.81
C ASN A 51 2.11 -13.65 -8.96
N TRP A 52 1.48 -14.26 -7.96
CA TRP A 52 1.34 -15.72 -7.83
C TRP A 52 -0.02 -16.13 -7.25
N GLN A 53 -0.60 -17.23 -7.77
CA GLN A 53 -1.84 -17.83 -7.23
C GLN A 53 -1.57 -19.00 -6.26
N GLY A 54 -0.33 -19.46 -6.18
CA GLY A 54 0.09 -20.59 -5.35
C GLY A 54 1.47 -20.33 -4.78
N ASP A 55 1.99 -21.30 -4.01
CA ASP A 55 3.30 -21.19 -3.38
C ASP A 55 4.40 -21.00 -4.44
N ASP A 56 5.42 -20.22 -4.09
CA ASP A 56 6.64 -20.12 -4.88
C ASP A 56 7.84 -20.21 -3.94
N GLY A 57 8.68 -21.21 -4.19
CA GLY A 57 9.88 -21.49 -3.42
C GLY A 57 11.10 -20.71 -3.90
N TRP A 58 11.04 -20.00 -5.01
CA TRP A 58 12.18 -19.25 -5.51
C TRP A 58 11.70 -18.10 -6.38
N TRP A 59 11.71 -16.89 -5.83
CA TRP A 59 11.36 -15.69 -6.59
C TRP A 59 12.40 -15.38 -7.66
N GLU A 60 11.95 -14.87 -8.80
CA GLU A 60 12.87 -14.45 -9.84
C GLU A 60 13.76 -13.30 -9.36
N GLY A 61 15.03 -13.29 -9.77
CA GLY A 61 16.02 -12.33 -9.27
C GLY A 61 15.76 -10.85 -9.57
N TYR A 62 14.72 -10.51 -10.34
CA TYR A 62 14.30 -9.11 -10.46
C TYR A 62 13.46 -8.65 -9.27
N ILE A 63 12.73 -9.56 -8.60
CA ILE A 63 11.89 -9.25 -7.44
C ILE A 63 12.46 -9.78 -6.13
N ALA A 64 13.20 -10.90 -6.17
CA ALA A 64 13.92 -11.41 -4.99
C ALA A 64 14.89 -10.35 -4.47
N ASP A 65 14.88 -10.11 -3.16
CA ASP A 65 15.66 -9.08 -2.48
C ASP A 65 15.46 -7.64 -3.01
N ASN A 66 14.38 -7.37 -3.77
CA ASN A 66 14.07 -6.05 -4.33
C ASN A 66 12.62 -5.64 -4.03
N ASP A 67 11.85 -6.44 -3.30
CA ASP A 67 10.45 -6.18 -3.02
C ASP A 67 10.25 -5.12 -1.94
N SER A 68 9.43 -4.12 -2.23
CA SER A 68 9.23 -2.97 -1.34
C SER A 68 7.75 -2.69 -1.01
N SER A 69 6.82 -3.34 -1.70
CA SER A 69 5.39 -3.30 -1.36
C SER A 69 4.66 -4.57 -1.81
N TRP A 70 3.54 -4.88 -1.15
CA TRP A 70 2.88 -6.19 -1.26
C TRP A 70 1.36 -6.09 -1.16
N ALA A 71 0.66 -7.01 -1.80
CA ALA A 71 -0.78 -7.15 -1.70
C ALA A 71 -1.20 -8.62 -1.73
N ASN A 72 -2.07 -9.02 -0.80
CA ASN A 72 -2.70 -10.33 -0.81
C ASN A 72 -4.17 -10.17 -1.19
N HIS A 73 -4.54 -10.52 -2.41
CA HIS A 73 -5.92 -10.53 -2.89
C HIS A 73 -6.47 -11.95 -2.97
N GLY A 74 -6.03 -12.83 -2.08
CA GLY A 74 -6.43 -14.23 -2.01
C GLY A 74 -7.93 -14.48 -1.88
N ILE A 75 -8.36 -15.63 -2.41
CA ILE A 75 -9.75 -16.07 -2.31
C ILE A 75 -10.01 -16.62 -0.91
N VAL A 76 -11.04 -16.10 -0.24
CA VAL A 76 -11.46 -16.60 1.08
C VAL A 76 -12.59 -17.61 0.91
N GLY A 77 -12.43 -18.77 1.54
CA GLY A 77 -13.45 -19.80 1.58
C GLY A 77 -13.12 -20.93 2.56
N PRO A 78 -14.09 -21.82 2.88
CA PRO A 78 -13.86 -22.93 3.79
C PRO A 78 -12.70 -23.82 3.33
N GLY A 79 -11.70 -23.98 4.19
CA GLY A 79 -10.53 -24.83 3.91
C GLY A 79 -9.55 -24.25 2.87
N ILE A 80 -9.72 -23.00 2.44
CA ILE A 80 -8.78 -22.35 1.52
C ILE A 80 -7.71 -21.63 2.35
N PRO A 81 -6.40 -21.93 2.18
CA PRO A 81 -5.34 -21.11 2.76
C PRO A 81 -5.32 -19.75 2.05
N ALA A 82 -5.60 -18.68 2.79
CA ALA A 82 -5.78 -17.35 2.23
C ALA A 82 -4.80 -16.31 2.80
N HIS A 83 -3.96 -16.70 3.76
CA HIS A 83 -2.84 -15.86 4.23
C HIS A 83 -1.61 -16.13 3.36
N VAL A 84 -0.76 -15.14 3.20
CA VAL A 84 0.51 -15.29 2.50
C VAL A 84 1.64 -15.06 3.50
N GLN A 85 2.45 -16.08 3.71
CA GLN A 85 3.68 -15.99 4.50
C GLN A 85 4.86 -15.78 3.54
N ILE A 86 5.63 -14.72 3.77
CA ILE A 86 6.77 -14.31 2.93
C ILE A 86 8.04 -14.54 3.75
N PHE A 87 9.07 -15.10 3.09
CA PHE A 87 10.31 -15.52 3.73
C PHE A 87 11.52 -14.91 3.03
N ASP A 88 12.60 -14.71 3.79
CA ASP A 88 13.87 -14.17 3.28
C ASP A 88 14.87 -15.20 2.77
N GLY A 89 14.44 -16.44 2.62
CA GLY A 89 15.20 -17.46 1.93
C GLY A 89 14.34 -18.30 1.01
N ALA A 90 14.97 -18.83 -0.04
CA ALA A 90 14.37 -19.82 -0.91
C ALA A 90 13.77 -21.02 -0.14
N TRP A 91 12.77 -21.63 -0.76
CA TRP A 91 12.02 -22.81 -0.31
C TRP A 91 11.35 -22.62 1.06
N GLN A 92 10.82 -21.41 1.30
CA GLN A 92 10.22 -21.00 2.58
C GLN A 92 11.18 -21.19 3.76
N GLY A 93 12.48 -20.99 3.50
CA GLY A 93 13.54 -20.99 4.50
C GLY A 93 13.78 -19.59 5.09
N GLY A 94 14.69 -19.50 6.06
CA GLY A 94 15.00 -18.21 6.69
C GLY A 94 13.89 -17.69 7.61
N ASP A 95 13.91 -16.37 7.84
CA ASP A 95 12.93 -15.68 8.67
C ASP A 95 11.67 -15.33 7.87
N MET A 96 10.50 -15.46 8.50
CA MET A 96 9.26 -14.94 7.93
C MET A 96 9.23 -13.42 8.12
N THR A 97 9.36 -12.67 7.03
CA THR A 97 9.45 -11.20 7.04
C THR A 97 8.08 -10.55 7.14
N LEU A 98 7.08 -11.15 6.48
CA LEU A 98 5.69 -10.71 6.49
C LEU A 98 4.74 -11.90 6.52
N CYS A 99 3.57 -11.66 7.11
CA CYS A 99 2.43 -12.51 6.91
C CYS A 99 1.19 -11.64 6.67
N LEU A 100 0.58 -11.81 5.50
CA LEU A 100 -0.49 -10.96 5.00
C LEU A 100 -1.83 -11.70 5.07
N ALA A 101 -2.81 -11.12 5.76
CA ALA A 101 -4.19 -11.57 5.71
C ALA A 101 -4.80 -11.34 4.31
N PRO A 102 -5.85 -12.09 3.91
CA PRO A 102 -6.53 -11.83 2.65
C PRO A 102 -7.16 -10.43 2.64
N GLY A 103 -6.93 -9.69 1.56
CA GLY A 103 -7.29 -8.29 1.39
C GLY A 103 -6.28 -7.29 1.98
N GLN A 104 -5.20 -7.76 2.61
CA GLN A 104 -4.19 -6.87 3.18
C GLN A 104 -3.24 -6.36 2.09
N GLU A 105 -2.99 -5.05 2.14
CA GLU A 105 -2.03 -4.35 1.28
C GLU A 105 -1.03 -3.61 2.18
N VAL A 106 0.26 -3.72 1.85
CA VAL A 106 1.37 -3.12 2.58
C VAL A 106 2.17 -2.29 1.60
N SER A 107 2.06 -0.97 1.69
CA SER A 107 2.73 -0.06 0.75
C SER A 107 4.21 0.09 1.04
N TRP A 108 4.67 -0.22 2.26
CA TRP A 108 6.07 -0.31 2.65
C TRP A 108 6.24 -0.96 4.04
N ASN A 109 7.36 -1.64 4.28
CA ASN A 109 7.74 -2.15 5.60
C ASN A 109 9.27 -2.27 5.76
N GLY A 110 9.89 -1.50 6.64
CA GLY A 110 11.35 -1.47 6.78
C GLY A 110 12.02 -2.75 7.32
N VAL A 111 11.27 -3.70 7.89
CA VAL A 111 11.82 -5.01 8.29
C VAL A 111 11.86 -5.98 7.11
N ALA A 112 10.89 -5.87 6.20
CA ALA A 112 10.68 -6.79 5.09
C ALA A 112 11.16 -6.26 3.72
N ASN A 113 11.40 -4.96 3.61
CA ASN A 113 11.86 -4.30 2.40
C ASN A 113 13.16 -4.93 1.87
N ASP A 114 13.16 -5.28 0.59
CA ASP A 114 14.29 -5.83 -0.17
C ASP A 114 14.82 -7.13 0.45
N ARG A 115 13.91 -8.04 0.84
CA ARG A 115 14.27 -9.28 1.53
C ARG A 115 13.45 -10.49 1.13
N GLY A 116 12.34 -10.35 0.43
CA GLY A 116 11.52 -11.49 0.05
C GLY A 116 12.24 -12.36 -0.99
N ASP A 117 12.20 -13.68 -0.79
CA ASP A 117 12.84 -14.66 -1.69
C ASP A 117 11.94 -15.88 -1.96
N SER A 118 10.95 -16.11 -1.09
CA SER A 118 9.90 -17.12 -1.33
C SER A 118 8.63 -16.83 -0.54
N HIS A 119 7.55 -17.52 -0.88
CA HIS A 119 6.29 -17.42 -0.15
C HIS A 119 5.48 -18.72 -0.16
N ARG A 120 4.51 -18.82 0.75
CA ARG A 120 3.45 -19.83 0.70
C ARG A 120 2.09 -19.28 1.12
N TRP A 121 1.05 -19.93 0.64
CA TRP A 121 -0.31 -19.77 1.10
C TRP A 121 -0.54 -20.61 2.36
N ALA A 122 -1.09 -19.99 3.40
CA ALA A 122 -1.31 -20.58 4.70
C ALA A 122 -2.72 -20.30 5.26
N HIS A 123 -3.13 -21.08 6.26
CA HIS A 123 -4.38 -20.85 6.97
C HIS A 123 -4.31 -19.70 7.99
N GLY A 124 -3.11 -19.18 8.28
CA GLY A 124 -2.92 -18.11 9.24
C GLY A 124 -1.50 -17.59 9.30
N CYS A 125 -1.37 -16.50 10.07
CA CYS A 125 -0.16 -16.04 10.73
C CYS A 125 -0.27 -16.48 12.20
#